data_AF-A0A0S4IRH7-F1
#
_entry.id   AF-A0A0S4IRH7-F1
#
_cell.length_a   1.000
_cell.length_b   1.000
_cell.length_c   1.000
_cell.angle_alpha   90.00
_cell.angle_beta   90.00
_cell.angle_gamma   90.00
#
_symmetry.space_group_name_H-M   'P 1'
#
loop_
_entity.id
_entity.type
_entity.pdbx_description
1 polymer ?
#
loop_
_entity_poly.entity_id
_entity_poly.type
_entity_poly.pdbx_seq_one_letter_code
_entity_poly.pdbx_strand_id
1 'polypeptide(L)'
;MFVRTQLLLRISRYTLFMKDNATNAALKGLSIADRGRALSKLYKNLSSGDVAVLTARAARLSSRGATFKRAASLKQSAKGVRKAPPFAQFVKLNYPLISGTPSERFAKIGAMWREKQSKV
;
A
#
# COMPACT_ATOMS: atom_id res chain seq x y z
N MET A 1 27.47 -4.72 -13.50
CA MET A 1 26.78 -3.49 -13.94
C MET A 1 25.45 -3.38 -13.21
N PHE A 2 25.27 -2.41 -12.31
CA PHE A 2 23.98 -2.17 -11.66
C PHE A 2 23.09 -1.33 -12.58
N VAL A 3 22.01 -1.90 -13.07
CA VAL A 3 21.00 -1.17 -13.84
C VAL A 3 20.26 -0.27 -12.85
N ARG A 4 20.52 1.04 -12.86
CA ARG A 4 19.72 2.02 -12.11
C ARG A 4 18.32 2.06 -12.73
N THR A 5 17.40 1.27 -12.19
CA THR A 5 15.97 1.43 -12.46
C THR A 5 15.56 2.81 -11.98
N GLN A 6 15.43 3.75 -12.92
CA GLN A 6 14.87 5.07 -12.65
C GLN A 6 13.40 4.88 -12.33
N LEU A 7 13.06 4.82 -11.04
CA LEU A 7 11.68 4.83 -10.60
C LEU A 7 11.07 6.17 -11.02
N LEU A 8 10.13 6.13 -11.97
CA LEU A 8 9.34 7.28 -12.39
C LEU A 8 8.40 7.66 -11.24
N LEU A 9 8.84 8.58 -10.38
CA LEU A 9 8.09 9.01 -9.20
C LEU A 9 7.26 10.26 -9.52
N ARG A 10 5.94 10.17 -9.32
CA ARG A 10 5.07 11.34 -9.29
C ARG A 10 5.26 12.08 -7.98
N ILE A 11 5.68 13.34 -8.03
CA ILE A 11 5.80 14.18 -6.83
C ILE A 11 4.42 14.76 -6.53
N SER A 12 3.87 14.45 -5.36
CA SER A 12 2.60 15.04 -4.93
C SER A 12 2.78 16.52 -4.53
N ARG A 13 1.71 17.32 -4.66
CA ARG A 13 1.70 18.73 -4.20
C ARG A 13 2.12 18.88 -2.74
N TYR A 14 1.74 17.94 -1.87
CA TYR A 14 2.09 17.96 -0.45
C TYR A 14 3.57 17.62 -0.23
N THR A 15 4.10 16.65 -0.97
CA THR A 15 5.53 16.30 -0.92
C THR A 15 6.40 17.46 -1.36
N LEU A 16 5.99 18.19 -2.41
CA LEU A 16 6.68 19.39 -2.84
C LEU A 16 6.66 20.47 -1.75
N PHE A 17 5.49 20.72 -1.15
CA PHE A 17 5.35 21.65 -0.03
C PHE A 17 6.25 21.31 1.16
N MET A 18 6.35 20.02 1.52
CA MET A 18 7.25 19.57 2.59
C MET A 18 8.72 19.82 2.26
N LYS A 19 9.12 19.62 0.99
CA LYS A 19 10.48 19.90 0.54
C LYS A 19 10.81 21.39 0.64
N ASP A 20 9.89 22.25 0.20
CA ASP A 20 10.06 23.70 0.24
C ASP A 20 10.13 24.24 1.68
N ASN A 21 9.49 23.56 2.63
CA ASN A 21 9.46 23.94 4.05
C ASN A 21 10.44 23.13 4.92
N ALA A 22 11.31 22.29 4.36
CA ALA A 22 12.18 21.42 5.13
C ALA A 22 13.17 22.17 6.03
N THR A 23 13.54 23.40 5.66
CA THR A 23 14.47 24.28 6.38
C THR A 23 13.78 25.31 7.28
N ASN A 24 12.45 25.26 7.39
CA ASN A 24 11.69 26.23 8.16
C ASN A 24 12.10 26.21 9.65
N ALA A 25 12.39 27.39 10.20
CA ALA A 25 12.83 27.55 11.59
C ALA A 25 11.79 27.00 12.59
N ALA A 26 10.50 27.09 12.28
CA ALA A 26 9.42 26.58 13.11
C ALA A 26 9.43 25.05 13.27
N LEU A 27 10.20 24.34 12.45
CA LEU A 27 10.34 22.87 12.48
C LEU A 27 11.64 22.41 13.15
N LYS A 28 12.54 23.34 13.48
CA LYS A 28 13.81 23.05 14.16
C LYS A 28 13.52 22.66 15.62
N GLY A 29 14.22 21.63 16.12
CA GLY A 29 14.04 21.13 17.48
C GLY A 29 12.83 20.20 17.71
N LEU A 30 11.85 20.16 16.79
CA LEU A 30 10.73 19.22 16.88
C LEU A 30 11.14 17.80 16.53
N SER A 31 10.46 16.82 17.15
CA SER A 31 10.57 15.41 16.78
C SER A 31 10.11 15.18 15.33
N ILE A 32 10.57 14.11 14.68
CA ILE A 32 10.19 13.78 13.30
C ILE A 32 8.65 13.67 13.17
N ALA A 33 8.00 13.05 14.16
CA ALA A 33 6.55 12.90 14.18
C ALA A 33 5.82 14.25 14.27
N ASP A 34 6.30 15.15 15.13
CA ASP A 34 5.67 16.46 15.33
C ASP A 34 5.89 17.41 14.16
N ARG A 35 7.04 17.31 13.46
CA ARG A 35 7.28 18.05 12.21
C ARG A 35 6.23 17.73 11.16
N GLY A 36 5.89 16.44 11.00
CA GLY A 36 4.83 16.02 10.08
C GLY A 36 3.47 16.62 10.42
N ARG A 37 3.13 16.67 11.72
CA ARG A 37 1.88 17.29 12.21
C ARG A 37 1.88 18.80 11.98
N ALA A 38 2.98 19.50 12.27
CA ALA A 38 3.12 20.93 12.07
C ALA A 38 3.04 21.32 10.58
N LEU A 39 3.75 20.59 9.71
CA LEU A 39 3.68 20.76 8.25
C LEU A 39 2.27 20.53 7.71
N SER A 40 1.56 19.51 8.21
CA SER A 40 0.18 19.25 7.79
C SER A 40 -0.76 20.40 8.17
N LYS A 41 -0.59 21.00 9.35
CA LYS A 41 -1.35 22.18 9.77
C LYS A 41 -1.05 23.38 8.86
N LEU A 42 0.22 23.69 8.62
CA LEU A 42 0.63 24.77 7.71
C LEU A 42 0.06 24.56 6.30
N TYR A 43 0.09 23.34 5.80
CA TYR A 43 -0.43 23.00 4.49
C TYR A 43 -1.95 23.21 4.37
N LYS A 44 -2.71 22.91 5.43
CA LYS A 44 -4.17 23.11 5.46
C LYS A 44 -4.54 24.60 5.51
N ASN A 45 -3.65 25.44 6.05
CA ASN A 45 -3.85 26.87 6.16
C ASN A 45 -3.43 27.64 4.89
N LEU A 46 -2.93 26.96 3.85
CA LEU A 46 -2.57 27.61 2.59
C LEU A 46 -3.81 28.19 1.90
N SER A 47 -3.62 29.33 1.24
CA SER A 47 -4.65 29.90 0.36
C SER A 47 -4.90 28.98 -0.85
N SER A 48 -6.10 29.08 -1.44
CA SER A 48 -6.42 28.36 -2.68
C SER A 48 -5.49 28.73 -3.83
N GLY A 49 -5.02 29.99 -3.87
CA GLY A 49 -4.03 30.46 -4.84
C GLY A 49 -2.68 29.76 -4.69
N ASP A 50 -2.15 29.69 -3.48
CA ASP A 50 -0.87 29.01 -3.21
C ASP A 50 -0.93 27.52 -3.55
N VAL A 51 -2.07 26.89 -3.25
CA VAL A 51 -2.34 25.50 -3.62
C VAL A 51 -2.30 25.31 -5.14
N ALA A 52 -2.88 26.22 -5.93
CA ALA A 52 -2.87 26.15 -7.38
C ALA A 52 -1.44 26.26 -7.92
N VAL A 53 -0.65 27.20 -7.39
CA VAL A 53 0.77 27.39 -7.77
C VAL A 53 1.62 26.16 -7.41
N LEU A 54 1.42 25.57 -6.24
CA LEU A 54 2.07 24.31 -5.84
C LEU A 54 1.69 23.14 -6.74
N THR A 55 0.42 23.07 -7.14
CA THR A 55 -0.08 22.00 -8.02
C THR A 55 0.56 22.08 -9.41
N ALA A 56 0.63 23.30 -9.98
CA ALA A 56 1.30 23.53 -11.26
C ALA A 56 2.79 23.18 -11.19
N ARG A 57 3.49 23.55 -10.10
CA ARG A 57 4.90 23.18 -9.89
C ARG A 57 5.10 21.67 -9.75
N ALA A 58 4.25 21.00 -8.96
CA ALA A 58 4.33 19.55 -8.77
C ALA A 58 4.07 18.76 -10.07
N ALA A 59 3.18 19.27 -10.93
CA ALA A 59 2.93 18.69 -12.24
C ALA A 59 4.15 18.77 -13.16
N ARG A 60 4.88 19.89 -13.16
CA ARG A 60 6.13 20.07 -13.95
C ARG A 60 7.25 19.13 -13.49
N LEU A 61 7.35 18.88 -12.19
CA LEU A 61 8.39 18.03 -11.60
C LEU A 61 8.08 16.54 -11.66
N SER A 62 6.83 16.18 -11.95
CA SER A 62 6.43 14.78 -12.06
C SER A 62 6.85 14.23 -13.42
N SER A 63 7.63 13.15 -13.42
CA SER A 63 8.00 12.46 -14.66
C SER A 63 6.74 11.98 -15.39
N ARG A 64 6.60 12.33 -16.68
CA ARG A 64 5.56 11.79 -17.58
C ARG A 64 5.55 10.26 -17.47
N GLY A 65 4.40 9.68 -17.09
CA GLY A 65 4.22 8.23 -17.05
C GLY A 65 4.21 7.57 -15.67
N ALA A 66 4.30 8.34 -14.57
CA ALA A 66 4.18 7.78 -13.22
C ALA A 66 2.73 7.43 -12.84
N THR A 67 2.15 6.42 -13.50
CA THR A 67 0.97 5.72 -13.02
C THR A 67 1.39 4.83 -11.85
N PHE A 68 1.36 5.39 -10.64
CA PHE A 68 1.32 4.55 -9.45
C PHE A 68 0.04 3.72 -9.52
N LYS A 69 0.17 2.42 -9.83
CA LYS A 69 -0.85 1.45 -9.41
C LYS A 69 -0.99 1.66 -7.91
N ARG A 70 -2.17 2.08 -7.45
CA ARG A 70 -2.46 2.23 -6.01
C ARG A 70 -2.17 0.88 -5.36
N ALA A 71 -0.99 0.73 -4.77
CA ALA A 71 -0.70 -0.34 -3.81
C ALA A 71 -1.39 0.02 -2.48
N ALA A 72 -2.69 0.30 -2.55
CA ALA A 72 -3.58 0.40 -1.41
C ALA A 72 -4.54 -0.79 -1.58
N SER A 73 -4.18 -1.96 -1.07
CA SER A 73 -4.60 -2.31 0.29
C SER A 73 -3.86 -3.54 0.84
N LEU A 74 -2.52 -3.56 0.85
CA LEU A 74 -1.82 -4.72 1.41
C LEU A 74 -1.82 -4.82 2.94
N LYS A 75 -2.34 -3.85 3.70
CA LYS A 75 -2.40 -3.97 5.18
C LYS A 75 -3.60 -3.39 5.92
N GLN A 76 -4.58 -2.76 5.27
CA GLN A 76 -5.74 -2.21 5.98
C GLN A 76 -7.01 -2.28 5.13
N SER A 77 -7.67 -3.44 5.13
CA SER A 77 -9.12 -3.41 5.26
C SER A 77 -9.45 -4.12 6.57
N ALA A 78 -9.69 -3.34 7.61
CA ALA A 78 -10.57 -3.74 8.70
C ALA A 78 -12.04 -3.82 8.24
N LYS A 79 -12.30 -4.05 6.94
CA LYS A 79 -13.56 -4.62 6.48
C LYS A 79 -13.53 -6.07 6.94
N GLY A 80 -14.47 -6.40 7.82
CA GLY A 80 -14.51 -7.66 8.58
C GLY A 80 -13.97 -8.85 7.81
N VAL A 81 -13.08 -9.60 8.45
CA VAL A 81 -12.57 -10.87 7.93
C VAL A 81 -13.78 -11.71 7.52
N ARG A 82 -14.02 -11.84 6.21
CA ARG A 82 -15.11 -12.68 5.72
C ARG A 82 -14.85 -14.09 6.26
N LYS A 83 -15.90 -14.73 6.79
CA LYS A 83 -15.79 -16.12 7.24
C LYS A 83 -15.21 -16.95 6.09
N ALA A 84 -14.17 -17.73 6.39
CA ALA A 84 -13.52 -18.55 5.38
C ALA A 84 -14.54 -19.53 4.77
N PRO A 85 -14.54 -19.73 3.44
CA PRO A 85 -15.47 -20.66 2.80
C PRO A 85 -15.23 -22.11 3.29
N PRO A 86 -16.23 -23.00 3.18
CA PRO A 86 -16.13 -24.37 3.70
C PRO A 86 -14.89 -25.14 3.22
N PHE A 87 -14.54 -24.99 1.93
CA PHE A 87 -13.33 -25.59 1.37
C PHE A 87 -12.05 -25.03 2.00
N ALA A 88 -11.97 -23.72 2.27
CA ALA A 88 -10.78 -23.14 2.90
C ALA A 88 -10.60 -23.61 4.35
N GLN A 89 -11.70 -23.83 5.08
CA GLN A 89 -11.65 -24.44 6.40
C GLN A 89 -11.18 -25.90 6.30
N PHE A 90 -11.66 -26.64 5.30
CA PHE A 90 -11.22 -28.01 5.04
C PHE A 90 -9.74 -28.10 4.69
N VAL A 91 -9.25 -27.22 3.82
CA VAL A 91 -7.81 -27.11 3.52
C VAL A 91 -7.03 -26.83 4.80
N LYS A 92 -7.45 -25.86 5.62
CA LYS A 92 -6.75 -25.50 6.86
C LYS A 92 -6.56 -26.70 7.80
N LEU A 93 -7.56 -27.58 7.90
CA LEU A 93 -7.50 -28.76 8.77
C LEU A 93 -6.61 -29.87 8.20
N ASN A 94 -6.64 -30.09 6.87
CA ASN A 94 -5.98 -31.24 6.23
C ASN A 94 -4.57 -30.93 5.70
N TYR A 95 -4.25 -29.67 5.41
CA TYR A 95 -2.96 -29.26 4.88
C TYR A 95 -1.74 -29.65 5.74
N PRO A 96 -1.76 -29.57 7.09
CA PRO A 96 -0.62 -30.02 7.90
C PRO A 96 -0.52 -31.56 7.99
N LEU A 97 -1.58 -32.31 7.68
CA LEU A 97 -1.62 -33.77 7.79
C LEU A 97 -1.01 -34.46 6.56
N ILE A 98 -0.87 -33.74 5.45
CA ILE A 98 -0.42 -34.30 4.17
C ILE A 98 1.00 -33.82 3.91
N SER A 99 1.89 -34.77 3.65
CA SER A 99 3.26 -34.50 3.22
C SER A 99 3.36 -34.30 1.70
N GLY A 100 4.38 -33.55 1.29
CA GLY A 100 4.69 -33.30 -0.13
C GLY A 100 4.83 -31.81 -0.45
N THR A 101 5.02 -31.53 -1.74
CA THR A 101 5.09 -30.15 -2.23
C THR A 101 3.74 -29.44 -2.02
N PRO A 102 3.69 -28.11 -1.93
CA PRO A 102 2.42 -27.38 -1.85
C PRO A 102 1.41 -27.81 -2.92
N SER A 103 1.87 -27.99 -4.16
CA SER A 103 1.03 -28.40 -5.29
C SER A 103 0.38 -29.78 -5.07
N GLU A 104 1.18 -30.79 -4.69
CA GLU A 104 0.69 -32.14 -4.39
C GLU A 104 -0.29 -32.17 -3.23
N ARG A 105 -0.02 -31.38 -2.18
CA ARG A 105 -0.91 -31.27 -1.03
C ARG A 105 -2.28 -30.71 -1.44
N PHE A 106 -2.31 -29.64 -2.23
CA PHE A 106 -3.57 -29.09 -2.74
C PHE A 106 -4.31 -30.07 -3.65
N ALA A 107 -3.61 -30.82 -4.51
CA ALA A 107 -4.22 -31.84 -5.36
C ALA A 107 -4.90 -32.95 -4.52
N LYS A 108 -4.20 -33.47 -3.50
CA LYS A 108 -4.73 -34.49 -2.58
C LYS A 108 -5.94 -33.97 -1.79
N ILE A 109 -5.87 -32.76 -1.25
CA ILE A 109 -6.99 -32.13 -0.52
C ILE A 109 -8.19 -31.90 -1.45
N GLY A 110 -7.94 -31.49 -2.69
CA GLY A 110 -8.98 -31.31 -3.70
C GLY A 110 -9.68 -32.62 -4.08
N ALA A 111 -8.95 -33.73 -4.14
CA ALA A 111 -9.53 -35.07 -4.35
C ALA A 111 -10.43 -35.46 -3.16
N MET A 112 -9.90 -35.37 -1.93
CA MET A 112 -10.67 -35.67 -0.70
C MET A 112 -11.93 -34.81 -0.56
N TRP A 113 -11.87 -33.54 -0.94
CA TRP A 113 -13.04 -32.66 -0.90
C TRP A 113 -14.12 -33.11 -1.89
N ARG A 114 -13.74 -33.50 -3.11
CA ARG A 114 -14.68 -34.01 -4.13
C ARG A 114 -15.36 -35.30 -3.69
N GLU A 115 -14.60 -36.24 -3.13
CA GLU A 115 -15.14 -37.49 -2.57
C GLU A 115 -16.14 -37.24 -1.43
N LYS A 116 -15.87 -36.24 -0.59
CA LYS A 116 -16.80 -35.82 0.46
C LYS A 116 -18.09 -35.24 -0.11
N GLN A 117 -18.02 -34.51 -1.23
CA GLN A 117 -19.21 -33.95 -1.88
C GLN A 117 -20.03 -35.01 -2.63
N SER A 118 -19.42 -36.07 -3.14
CA SER A 118 -20.13 -37.13 -3.87
C SER A 118 -20.83 -38.16 -2.99
N LYS A 119 -20.51 -38.21 -1.69
CA LYS A 119 -21.11 -39.12 -0.69
C LYS A 119 -22.27 -38.47 0.09
N VAL A 120 -22.60 -37.23 -0.23
CA VAL A 120 -23.76 -36.48 0.30
C VAL A 120 -24.79 -36.42 -0.81
#